data_AF-A0A847DD48-F1
#
_entry.id   AF-A0A847DD48-F1
#
_cell.length_a   1.000
_cell.length_b   1.000
_cell.length_c   1.000
_cell.angle_alpha   90.00
_cell.angle_beta   90.00
_cell.angle_gamma   90.00
#
_symmetry.space_group_name_H-M   'P 1'
#
loop_
_entity.id
_entity.type
_entity.pdbx_description
1 polymer ?
#
loop_
_entity_poly.entity_id
_entity_poly.type
_entity_poly.pdbx_seq_one_letter_code
_entity_poly.pdbx_strand_id
1 'polypeptide(L)'
;MKTKKTRIAMTISMPENIAEEYENLARLMSKNKSVLFREMFQVYKEQALEKEFRELQKYGADLGRAKGLFSEADIEKLVFQGR
;
A
#
# COMPACT_ATOMS: atom_id res chain seq x y z
N MET A 1 22.73 6.29 20.24
CA MET A 1 21.37 6.21 20.83
C MET A 1 20.84 4.80 20.62
N LYS A 2 20.50 4.06 21.69
CA LYS A 2 19.91 2.72 21.54
C LYS A 2 18.50 2.87 20.96
N THR A 3 18.30 2.50 19.71
CA THR A 3 16.96 2.37 19.10
C THR A 3 16.22 1.25 19.84
N LYS A 4 15.36 1.64 20.79
CA LYS A 4 14.54 0.71 21.56
C LYS A 4 13.55 0.08 20.57
N LYS A 5 13.79 -1.17 20.14
CA LYS A 5 12.81 -1.98 19.40
C LYS A 5 11.66 -2.34 20.36
N THR A 6 10.75 -1.41 20.59
CA THR A 6 9.58 -1.66 21.44
C THR A 6 8.43 -2.11 20.55
N ARG A 7 8.27 -3.42 20.42
CA ARG A 7 7.00 -3.98 19.97
C ARG A 7 5.93 -3.61 21.00
N ILE A 8 4.80 -3.08 20.54
CA ILE A 8 3.64 -2.80 21.38
C ILE A 8 2.65 -3.94 21.17
N ALA A 9 2.19 -4.57 22.25
CA ALA A 9 1.15 -5.59 22.17
C ALA A 9 -0.18 -4.90 21.81
N MET A 10 -0.89 -5.48 20.85
CA MET A 10 -2.21 -5.00 20.43
C MET A 10 -3.20 -6.14 20.57
N THR A 11 -4.39 -5.82 21.06
CA THR A 11 -5.53 -6.74 21.10
C THR A 11 -6.53 -6.29 20.05
N ILE A 12 -7.00 -7.23 19.24
CA ILE A 12 -7.96 -6.98 18.17
C ILE A 12 -9.13 -7.93 18.39
N SER A 13 -10.35 -7.40 18.32
CA SER A 13 -11.57 -8.21 18.35
C SER A 13 -11.97 -8.55 16.92
N MET A 14 -12.41 -9.78 16.70
CA MET A 14 -12.83 -10.28 15.39
C MET A 14 -13.92 -11.34 15.55
N PRO A 15 -14.81 -11.52 14.55
CA PRO A 15 -15.82 -12.57 14.57
C PRO A 15 -15.19 -13.95 14.80
N GLU A 16 -15.89 -14.82 15.52
CA GLU A 16 -15.41 -16.16 15.91
C GLU A 16 -14.92 -16.97 14.71
N ASN A 17 -15.71 -17.03 13.63
CA ASN A 17 -15.35 -17.73 12.41
C ASN A 17 -14.03 -17.22 11.80
N ILE A 18 -13.82 -15.91 11.78
CA ILE A 18 -12.59 -15.31 11.24
C ILE A 18 -11.40 -15.58 12.16
N ALA A 19 -11.62 -15.58 13.48
CA ALA A 19 -10.57 -15.95 14.44
C ALA A 19 -10.09 -17.39 14.17
N GLU A 20 -11.03 -18.34 14.04
CA GLU A 20 -10.72 -19.75 13.74
C GLU A 20 -10.00 -19.92 12.41
N GLU A 21 -10.50 -19.30 11.34
CA GLU A 21 -9.87 -19.32 10.01
C GLU A 21 -8.44 -18.80 10.07
N TYR A 22 -8.22 -17.70 10.80
CA TYR A 22 -6.90 -17.12 10.97
C TYR A 22 -5.95 -18.03 11.76
N GLU A 23 -6.44 -18.73 12.79
CA GLU A 23 -5.63 -19.73 13.49
C GLU A 23 -5.23 -20.91 12.60
N ASN A 24 -6.19 -21.40 11.81
CA ASN A 24 -5.98 -22.50 10.87
C ASN A 24 -4.99 -22.09 9.79
N LEU A 25 -5.08 -20.87 9.26
CA LEU A 25 -4.15 -20.33 8.27
C LEU A 25 -2.74 -20.20 8.85
N ALA A 26 -2.61 -19.68 10.08
CA ALA A 26 -1.31 -19.58 10.76
C ALA A 26 -0.66 -20.96 10.91
N ARG A 27 -1.44 -21.98 11.31
CA ARG A 27 -0.99 -23.38 11.42
C ARG A 27 -0.55 -23.94 10.06
N LEU A 28 -1.40 -23.80 9.03
CA LEU A 28 -1.11 -24.28 7.67
C LEU A 28 0.19 -23.69 7.12
N MET A 29 0.44 -22.41 7.40
CA MET A 29 1.63 -21.70 6.94
C MET A 29 2.86 -21.89 7.84
N SER A 30 2.77 -22.68 8.90
CA SER A 30 3.82 -22.83 9.93
C SER A 30 4.28 -21.49 10.53
N LYS A 31 3.34 -20.56 10.73
CA LYS A 31 3.59 -19.22 11.28
C LYS A 31 2.89 -19.04 12.62
N ASN A 32 3.49 -18.25 13.51
CA ASN A 32 2.72 -17.74 14.64
C ASN A 32 1.77 -16.64 14.17
N LYS A 33 0.64 -16.50 14.88
CA LYS A 33 -0.40 -15.50 14.59
C LYS A 33 0.22 -14.12 14.35
N SER A 34 0.97 -13.58 15.30
CA SER A 34 1.53 -12.22 15.14
C SER A 34 2.43 -12.04 13.91
N VAL A 35 3.13 -13.08 13.43
CA VAL A 35 3.89 -13.04 12.16
C VAL A 35 2.93 -12.96 10.99
N LEU A 36 1.94 -13.85 10.93
CA LEU A 36 0.94 -13.86 9.86
C LEU A 36 0.21 -12.50 9.79
N PHE A 37 -0.22 -11.96 10.92
CA PHE A 37 -0.85 -10.63 10.96
C PHE A 37 0.03 -9.54 10.35
N ARG A 38 1.33 -9.52 10.71
CA ARG A 38 2.25 -8.49 10.21
C ARG A 38 2.46 -8.59 8.71
N GLU A 39 2.55 -9.80 8.18
CA GLU A 39 2.68 -10.01 6.72
C GLU A 39 1.40 -9.61 6.00
N MET A 40 0.23 -10.05 6.49
CA MET A 40 -1.07 -9.65 5.94
C MET A 40 -1.24 -8.12 5.97
N PHE A 41 -0.80 -7.47 7.05
CA PHE A 41 -0.83 -6.02 7.16
C PHE A 41 0.06 -5.32 6.11
N GLN A 42 1.25 -5.87 5.82
CA GLN A 42 2.11 -5.32 4.75
C GLN A 42 1.45 -5.47 3.39
N VAL A 43 0.89 -6.65 3.08
CA VAL A 43 0.19 -6.90 1.82
C VAL A 43 -1.00 -5.94 1.66
N TYR A 44 -1.80 -5.75 2.72
CA TYR A 44 -2.90 -4.80 2.70
C TYR A 44 -2.43 -3.36 2.44
N LYS A 45 -1.32 -2.95 3.08
CA LYS A 45 -0.73 -1.62 2.88
C LYS A 45 -0.25 -1.44 1.43
N GLU A 46 0.45 -2.43 0.88
CA GLU A 46 0.93 -2.41 -0.50
C GLU A 46 -0.21 -2.29 -1.51
N GLN A 47 -1.29 -3.06 -1.32
CA GLN A 47 -2.49 -2.99 -2.15
C GLN A 47 -3.16 -1.62 -2.10
N ALA A 48 -3.25 -1.02 -0.90
CA ALA A 48 -3.82 0.31 -0.75
C ALA A 48 -2.99 1.38 -1.49
N LEU A 49 -1.66 1.33 -1.34
CA LEU A 49 -0.74 2.24 -2.03
C LEU A 49 -0.75 2.05 -3.55
N GLU A 50 -0.81 0.79 -4.02
CA GLU A 50 -0.90 0.50 -5.44
C GLU A 50 -2.19 1.04 -6.06
N LYS A 51 -3.31 0.93 -5.34
CA LYS A 51 -4.59 1.49 -5.77
C LYS A 51 -4.50 3.01 -5.91
N GLU A 52 -4.01 3.70 -4.88
CA GLU A 52 -3.83 5.16 -4.90
C GLU A 52 -2.90 5.59 -6.04
N PHE A 53 -1.78 4.89 -6.22
CA PHE A 53 -0.83 5.17 -7.29
C PHE A 53 -1.48 5.04 -8.68
N ARG A 54 -2.25 3.98 -8.93
CA ARG A 54 -2.97 3.79 -10.19
C ARG A 54 -4.03 4.86 -10.44
N GLU A 55 -4.72 5.30 -9.40
CA GLU A 55 -5.69 6.40 -9.49
C GLU A 55 -5.01 7.72 -9.88
N LEU A 56 -3.87 8.04 -9.27
CA LEU A 56 -3.07 9.21 -9.62
C LEU A 56 -2.51 9.12 -11.04
N GLN A 57 -2.02 7.96 -11.45
CA GLN A 57 -1.54 7.74 -12.82
C GLN A 57 -2.66 7.95 -13.84
N LYS A 58 -3.85 7.40 -13.59
CA LYS A 58 -5.02 7.58 -14.47
C LYS A 58 -5.40 9.05 -14.57
N TYR A 59 -5.52 9.73 -13.42
CA TYR A 59 -5.82 11.16 -13.38
C TYR A 59 -4.80 11.99 -14.17
N GLY A 60 -3.50 11.75 -13.95
CA GLY A 60 -2.43 12.43 -14.67
C GLY A 60 -2.45 12.17 -16.18
N ALA A 61 -2.68 10.92 -16.59
CA ALA A 61 -2.78 10.54 -18.00
C ALA A 61 -4.01 11.20 -18.68
N ASP A 62 -5.15 11.26 -18.01
CA ASP A 62 -6.36 11.93 -18.51
C ASP A 62 -6.11 13.43 -18.69
N LEU A 63 -5.49 14.07 -17.70
CA LEU A 63 -5.13 15.49 -17.78
C LEU A 63 -4.08 15.78 -18.86
N GLY A 64 -3.08 14.92 -19.00
CA GLY A 64 -2.04 15.01 -20.04
C GLY A 64 -2.65 14.93 -21.43
N ARG A 65 -3.52 13.94 -21.66
CA ARG A 65 -4.25 13.79 -22.94
C ARG A 65 -5.10 15.01 -23.25
N ALA A 66 -5.85 15.53 -22.27
CA ALA A 66 -6.65 16.74 -22.44
C ALA A 66 -5.82 17.99 -22.80
N LYS A 67 -4.55 18.02 -22.39
CA LYS A 67 -3.60 19.10 -22.68
C LYS A 67 -2.65 18.82 -23.86
N GLY A 68 -2.79 17.67 -24.52
CA GLY A 68 -1.92 17.26 -25.63
C GLY A 68 -0.47 16.96 -25.20
N LEU A 69 -0.25 16.57 -23.94
CA LEU A 69 1.06 16.21 -23.40
C LEU A 69 1.25 14.69 -23.50
N PHE A 70 2.23 14.23 -24.27
CA PHE A 70 2.46 12.80 -24.51
C PHE A 70 3.89 12.36 -24.19
N SER A 71 4.79 13.31 -23.93
CA SER A 71 6.18 13.05 -23.60
C SER A 71 6.65 13.90 -22.43
N GLU A 72 7.75 13.49 -21.80
CA GLU A 72 8.42 14.27 -20.77
C GLU A 72 8.85 15.66 -21.30
N ALA A 73 9.25 15.74 -22.57
CA ALA A 73 9.60 17.01 -23.22
C ALA A 73 8.41 17.97 -23.34
N ASP A 74 7.18 17.47 -23.50
CA ASP A 74 5.98 18.32 -23.50
C ASP A 74 5.71 18.91 -22.11
N ILE A 75 5.99 18.13 -21.06
CA ILE A 75 5.90 18.57 -19.66
C ILE A 75 6.98 19.61 -19.37
N GLU A 76 8.22 19.37 -19.77
CA GLU A 76 9.32 20.33 -19.61
C GLU A 76 9.00 21.66 -20.30
N LYS A 77 8.53 21.62 -21.56
CA LYS A 77 8.06 22.82 -22.26
C LYS A 77 6.97 23.53 -21.45
N LEU A 78 5.94 22.82 -21.00
CA LEU A 78 4.86 23.43 -20.22
C LEU A 78 5.34 24.09 -18.91
N VAL A 79 6.28 23.46 -18.20
CA VAL A 79 6.79 23.92 -16.90
C VAL A 79 7.80 25.06 -17.05
N PHE A 80 8.64 25.02 -18.07
CA PHE A 80 9.78 25.93 -18.25
C PHE A 80 9.56 27.02 -19.31
N GLN A 81 8.43 27.04 -20.02
CA GLN A 81 8.14 28.06 -21.05
C GLN A 81 8.13 29.52 -20.58
N GLY A 82 8.18 29.79 -19.27
CA GLY A 82 8.20 31.14 -18.69
C GLY A 82 9.41 31.47 -17.81
N ARG A 83 10.50 30.68 -17.89
CA ARG A 83 11.77 30.93 -17.19
C ARG A 83 12.89 31.30 -18.14
#